data_AF-A0A0K0D8L8-F1
#
_entry.id   AF-A0A0K0D8L8-F1
#
_cell.length_a   1.000
_cell.length_b   1.000
_cell.length_c   1.000
_cell.angle_alpha   90.00
_cell.angle_beta   90.00
_cell.angle_gamma   90.00
#
_symmetry.space_group_name_H-M   'P 1'
#
loop_
_entity.id
_entity.type
_entity.pdbx_description
1 polymer ?
#
loop_
_entity_poly.entity_id
_entity_poly.type
_entity_poly.pdbx_seq_one_letter_code
_entity_poly.pdbx_strand_id
1 'polypeptide(L)'
;MELQITSPIHWSSVIQKNADFINSILARAYNHGVAIGIYTNFYDWRQIAGHSTTSNVLLWYWNVYGVGSSSESPANFNDFRPFGSWTVPLVKQFGQVENMCKIEVNR
;
A
#
# COMPACT_ATOMS: atom_id res chain seq x y z
N MET A 1 5.59 4.66 10.85
CA MET A 1 4.31 5.26 10.43
C MET A 1 4.06 4.85 8.98
N GLU A 2 2.80 4.70 8.58
CA GLU A 2 2.44 4.39 7.21
C GLU A 2 1.40 5.36 6.66
N LEU A 3 1.44 5.58 5.34
CA LEU A 3 0.43 6.30 4.58
C LEU A 3 -0.38 5.27 3.77
N GLN A 4 -1.68 5.20 4.04
CA GLN A 4 -2.57 4.30 3.31
C GLN A 4 -3.01 4.96 1.99
N ILE A 5 -2.66 4.30 0.89
CA ILE A 5 -3.02 4.70 -0.48
C ILE A 5 -3.85 3.56 -1.06
N THR A 6 -5.11 3.54 -0.63
CA THR A 6 -6.10 2.50 -0.94
C THR A 6 -7.43 3.16 -1.27
N SER A 7 -8.41 2.37 -1.71
CA SER A 7 -9.79 2.80 -1.95
C SER A 7 -9.87 3.95 -2.95
N PRO A 8 -9.62 3.70 -4.25
CA PRO A 8 -9.49 4.74 -5.28
C PRO A 8 -10.67 5.73 -5.35
N ILE A 9 -11.86 5.29 -4.93
CA ILE A 9 -13.08 6.12 -4.86
C ILE A 9 -12.95 7.35 -3.93
N HIS A 10 -12.02 7.33 -2.97
CA HIS A 10 -11.78 8.44 -2.06
C HIS A 10 -10.71 9.43 -2.56
N TRP A 11 -10.12 9.17 -3.73
CA TRP A 11 -9.08 10.00 -4.31
C TRP A 11 -9.63 10.84 -5.46
N SER A 12 -8.87 11.88 -5.83
CA SER A 12 -9.22 12.65 -7.03
C SER A 12 -9.14 11.77 -8.26
N SER A 13 -10.02 11.99 -9.24
CA SER A 13 -9.87 11.39 -10.58
C SER A 13 -8.66 11.95 -11.35
N VAL A 14 -8.04 13.02 -10.86
CA VAL A 14 -6.83 13.61 -11.45
C VAL A 14 -5.58 12.99 -10.85
N ILE A 15 -5.01 12.00 -11.53
CA ILE A 15 -3.82 11.25 -11.11
C ILE A 15 -2.66 12.16 -10.66
N GLN A 16 -2.36 13.22 -11.43
CA GLN A 16 -1.25 14.11 -11.11
C GLN A 16 -1.43 14.80 -9.75
N LYS A 17 -2.65 15.21 -9.40
CA LYS A 17 -2.93 15.83 -8.09
C LYS A 17 -2.68 14.86 -6.94
N ASN A 18 -3.05 13.60 -7.12
CA ASN A 18 -2.81 12.57 -6.11
C ASN A 18 -1.30 12.32 -5.95
N ALA A 19 -0.56 12.19 -7.05
CA ALA A 19 0.88 11.99 -7.04
C ALA A 19 1.62 13.17 -6.37
N ASP A 20 1.26 14.40 -6.70
CA ASP A 20 1.82 15.61 -6.09
C ASP A 20 1.53 15.65 -4.59
N PHE A 21 0.30 15.32 -4.19
CA PHE A 21 -0.09 15.25 -2.78
C PHE A 21 0.71 14.20 -2.01
N ILE A 22 0.82 12.97 -2.53
CA ILE A 22 1.61 11.89 -1.93
C ILE A 22 3.07 12.33 -1.77
N ASN A 23 3.68 12.87 -2.82
CA ASN A 23 5.06 13.34 -2.79
C ASN A 23 5.26 14.48 -1.80
N SER A 24 4.29 15.39 -1.65
CA SER A 24 4.36 16.48 -0.66
C SER A 24 4.40 15.96 0.79
N ILE A 25 3.65 14.90 1.10
CA ILE A 25 3.66 14.25 2.42
C ILE A 25 5.01 13.60 2.67
N LEU A 26 5.52 12.83 1.70
CA LEU A 26 6.81 12.15 1.80
C LEU A 26 7.96 13.13 1.99
N ALA A 27 7.99 14.22 1.20
CA ALA A 27 8.99 15.27 1.33
C ALA A 27 8.91 15.96 2.70
N ARG A 28 7.70 16.24 3.20
CA ARG A 28 7.51 16.85 4.52
C ARG A 28 7.99 15.94 5.63
N ALA A 29 7.67 14.64 5.57
CA ALA A 29 8.10 13.68 6.57
C ALA A 29 9.63 13.52 6.60
N TYR A 30 10.26 13.42 5.42
CA TYR A 30 11.71 13.37 5.29
C TYR A 30 12.38 14.60 5.92
N ASN A 31 11.87 15.80 5.64
CA ASN A 31 12.39 17.05 6.21
C ASN A 31 12.26 17.13 7.74
N HIS A 32 11.37 16.34 8.33
CA HIS A 32 11.18 16.24 9.79
C HIS A 32 11.86 15.00 10.39
N GLY A 33 12.65 14.26 9.61
CA GLY A 33 13.33 13.05 10.06
C GLY A 33 12.38 11.89 10.37
N VAL A 34 11.16 11.91 9.84
CA VAL A 34 10.14 10.87 10.06
C VAL A 34 10.19 9.88 8.91
N ALA A 35 10.49 8.61 9.22
CA ALA A 35 10.40 7.52 8.26
C ALA A 35 8.94 7.08 8.07
N ILE A 36 8.46 7.12 6.82
CA ILE A 36 7.11 6.71 6.43
C ILE A 36 7.19 5.59 5.38
N GLY A 37 6.37 4.55 5.55
CA GLY A 37 6.09 3.55 4.52
C GLY A 37 4.76 3.83 3.81
N ILE A 38 4.53 3.20 2.66
CA ILE A 38 3.25 3.24 1.97
C ILE A 38 2.56 1.89 2.09
N TYR A 39 1.28 1.92 2.47
CA TYR A 39 0.37 0.77 2.42
C TYR A 39 -0.52 0.89 1.18
N THR A 40 -0.39 -0.04 0.22
CA THR A 40 -1.17 -0.02 -1.03
C THR A 40 -1.16 -1.38 -1.72
N ASN A 41 -1.77 -1.51 -2.89
CA ASN A 41 -1.51 -2.63 -3.80
C ASN A 41 -1.27 -2.08 -5.21
N PHE A 42 -0.88 -2.97 -6.13
CA PHE A 42 -0.64 -2.58 -7.52
C PHE A 42 -1.85 -1.90 -8.18
N TYR A 43 -3.07 -2.39 -7.95
CA TYR A 43 -4.28 -1.89 -8.58
C TYR A 43 -4.70 -0.51 -8.03
N ASP A 44 -4.59 -0.31 -6.72
CA ASP A 44 -4.87 0.96 -6.07
C ASP A 44 -3.84 2.00 -6.47
N TRP A 45 -2.55 1.66 -6.41
CA TRP A 45 -1.48 2.54 -6.88
C TRP A 45 -1.72 2.95 -8.33
N ARG A 46 -2.08 1.98 -9.19
CA ARG A 46 -2.36 2.23 -10.60
C ARG A 46 -3.52 3.19 -10.83
N GLN A 47 -4.59 3.07 -10.05
CA GLN A 47 -5.77 3.93 -10.20
C GLN A 47 -5.57 5.32 -9.56
N ILE A 48 -4.87 5.38 -8.43
CA ILE A 48 -4.70 6.59 -7.64
C ILE A 48 -3.53 7.43 -8.16
N ALA A 49 -2.36 6.81 -8.34
CA ALA A 49 -1.09 7.47 -8.68
C ALA A 49 -0.59 7.17 -10.11
N GLY A 50 -1.26 6.27 -10.85
CA GLY A 50 -0.97 6.01 -12.26
C GLY A 50 0.38 5.32 -12.48
N HIS A 51 1.26 5.97 -13.24
CA HIS A 51 2.65 5.54 -13.47
C HIS A 51 3.65 6.32 -12.59
N SER A 52 3.16 7.14 -11.66
CA SER A 52 4.03 7.98 -10.83
C SER A 52 4.98 7.12 -10.01
N THR A 53 6.19 7.61 -9.88
CA THR A 53 7.27 6.98 -9.13
C THR A 53 7.41 7.64 -7.75
N THR A 54 7.77 6.85 -6.75
CA THR A 54 8.25 7.35 -5.46
C THR A 54 9.71 6.92 -5.27
N SER A 55 10.43 7.57 -4.35
CA SER A 55 11.83 7.21 -4.06
C SER A 55 12.05 7.11 -2.56
N ASN A 56 12.87 6.13 -2.15
CA ASN A 56 13.25 5.91 -0.75
C ASN A 56 12.07 5.70 0.23
N VAL A 57 10.99 5.06 -0.23
CA VAL A 57 9.83 4.73 0.61
C VAL A 57 9.68 3.22 0.70
N LEU A 58 9.46 2.70 1.90
CA LEU A 58 9.21 1.28 2.14
C LEU A 58 7.78 0.92 1.72
N LEU A 59 7.60 -0.26 1.14
CA LEU A 59 6.29 -0.75 0.70
C LEU A 59 5.78 -1.85 1.63
N TRP A 60 4.60 -1.61 2.20
CA TRP A 60 3.70 -2.63 2.70
C TRP A 60 2.63 -2.85 1.63
N TYR A 61 2.74 -3.94 0.87
CA TYR A 61 1.68 -4.23 -0.11
C TYR A 61 0.64 -5.20 0.45
N TRP A 62 -0.58 -5.13 -0.05
CA TRP A 62 -1.60 -6.11 0.28
C TRP A 62 -2.03 -6.89 -0.97
N ASN A 63 -2.22 -8.19 -0.80
CA ASN A 63 -2.84 -9.04 -1.81
C ASN A 63 -3.55 -10.19 -1.10
N VAL A 64 -4.87 -10.25 -1.23
CA VAL A 64 -5.75 -11.20 -0.54
C VAL A 64 -6.84 -11.64 -1.51
N TYR A 65 -7.35 -12.86 -1.38
CA TYR A 65 -8.38 -13.35 -2.29
C TYR A 65 -9.80 -12.91 -1.87
N GLY A 66 -9.95 -12.41 -0.65
CA GLY A 66 -11.23 -12.00 -0.10
C GLY A 66 -11.11 -11.64 1.37
N VAL A 67 -12.24 -11.63 2.06
CA VAL A 67 -12.34 -11.40 3.52
C VAL A 67 -12.33 -12.74 4.26
N GLY A 68 -11.73 -12.75 5.44
CA GLY A 68 -11.70 -13.89 6.36
C GLY A 68 -10.63 -14.92 6.02
N SER A 69 -10.34 -15.77 7.01
CA SER A 69 -9.23 -16.74 6.98
C SER A 69 -9.22 -17.74 5.82
N SER A 70 -10.39 -18.04 5.23
CA SER A 70 -10.48 -18.91 4.06
C SER A 70 -10.03 -18.24 2.75
N SER A 71 -9.78 -16.93 2.78
CA SER A 71 -9.50 -16.09 1.62
C SER A 71 -8.11 -15.45 1.68
N GLU A 72 -7.23 -15.99 2.53
CA GLU A 72 -5.81 -15.61 2.59
C GLU A 72 -5.10 -15.92 1.27
N SER A 73 -4.16 -15.06 0.88
CA SER A 73 -3.15 -15.42 -0.11
C SER A 73 -1.94 -16.10 0.57
N PRO A 74 -1.06 -16.78 -0.17
CA PRO A 74 0.16 -17.35 0.43
C PRO A 74 1.00 -16.28 1.14
N ALA A 75 1.48 -16.57 2.35
CA ALA A 75 2.34 -15.69 3.17
C ALA A 75 3.80 -15.62 2.65
N ASN A 76 3.97 -15.31 1.37
CA ASN A 76 5.25 -15.10 0.69
C ASN A 76 5.11 -14.02 -0.40
N PHE A 77 6.24 -13.61 -0.97
CA PHE A 77 6.30 -12.54 -1.98
C PHE A 77 6.21 -13.02 -3.43
N ASN A 78 5.86 -14.29 -3.70
CA ASN A 78 5.89 -14.84 -5.05
C ASN A 78 4.86 -14.20 -6.00
N ASP A 79 3.84 -13.55 -5.46
CA ASP A 79 2.81 -12.82 -6.21
C ASP A 79 3.12 -11.32 -6.37
N PHE A 80 4.23 -10.85 -5.80
CA PHE A 80 4.65 -9.47 -5.94
C PHE A 80 5.05 -9.18 -7.39
N ARG A 81 4.57 -8.05 -7.90
CA ARG A 81 4.98 -7.50 -9.19
C ARG A 81 5.46 -6.06 -8.98
N PRO A 82 6.57 -5.63 -9.62
CA PRO A 82 7.06 -4.27 -9.46
C PRO A 82 6.07 -3.18 -9.90
N PHE A 83 5.97 -2.08 -9.14
CA PHE A 83 5.21 -0.87 -9.49
C PHE A 83 5.73 0.33 -8.68
N GLY A 84 5.45 1.56 -9.12
CA GLY A 84 5.68 2.77 -8.31
C GLY A 84 7.14 3.00 -7.85
N SER A 85 8.11 2.42 -8.56
CA SER A 85 9.55 2.28 -8.22
C SER A 85 9.93 1.13 -7.29
N TRP A 86 8.97 0.43 -6.69
CA TRP A 86 9.25 -0.74 -5.84
C TRP A 86 9.56 -1.95 -6.69
N THR A 87 10.79 -2.45 -6.58
CA THR A 87 11.22 -3.74 -7.14
C THR A 87 11.18 -4.85 -6.11
N VAL A 88 11.15 -4.52 -4.83
CA VAL A 88 11.01 -5.44 -3.69
C VAL A 88 10.04 -4.85 -2.66
N PRO A 89 9.10 -5.64 -2.12
CA PRO A 89 8.27 -5.23 -0.99
C PRO A 89 9.02 -5.45 0.33
N LEU A 90 8.61 -4.74 1.39
CA LEU A 90 9.10 -5.01 2.75
C LEU A 90 8.13 -5.90 3.53
N VAL A 91 6.83 -5.60 3.45
CA VAL A 91 5.77 -6.30 4.18
C VAL A 91 4.65 -6.66 3.21
N LYS A 92 4.01 -7.80 3.44
CA LYS A 92 2.79 -8.23 2.76
C LYS A 92 1.66 -8.38 3.76
N GLN A 93 0.50 -7.79 3.48
CA GLN A 93 -0.76 -8.23 4.08
C GLN A 93 -1.37 -9.32 3.18
N PHE A 94 -1.45 -10.53 3.71
CA PHE A 94 -1.95 -11.73 3.04
C PHE A 94 -3.30 -12.22 3.60
N GLY A 95 -3.74 -11.69 4.75
CA GLY A 95 -5.07 -11.91 5.32
C GLY A 95 -5.75 -10.60 5.72
N GLN A 96 -7.09 -10.53 5.62
CA GLN A 96 -7.85 -9.34 6.03
C GLN A 96 -9.17 -9.70 6.70
N VAL A 97 -9.57 -8.87 7.67
CA VAL A 97 -10.86 -8.97 8.36
C VAL A 97 -11.06 -10.39 8.92
N GLU A 98 -10.04 -10.87 9.64
CA GLU A 98 -10.03 -12.20 10.24
C GLU A 98 -10.39 -12.14 11.70
N ASN A 99 -11.29 -13.03 12.14
CA ASN A 99 -11.63 -13.12 13.56
C ASN A 99 -10.68 -14.09 14.26
N MET A 100 -9.73 -13.55 15.01
CA MET A 100 -8.81 -14.31 15.86
C MET A 100 -8.95 -13.89 17.31
N CYS A 101 -9.19 -14.87 18.20
CA CYS A 101 -9.37 -14.62 19.62
C CYS A 101 -10.45 -13.54 19.92
N LYS A 102 -11.52 -13.48 19.11
CA LYS A 102 -12.61 -12.48 19.19
C LYS A 102 -12.17 -11.04 18.84
N ILE A 103 -11.05 -10.89 18.15
CA ILE A 103 -10.55 -9.62 17.64
C ILE A 103 -10.45 -9.72 16.11
N GLU A 104 -10.86 -8.67 15.42
CA GLU A 104 -10.66 -8.57 13.98
C GLU A 104 -9.22 -8.12 13.68
N VAL A 105 -8.52 -8.88 12.86
CA VAL A 105 -7.11 -8.65 12.53
C VAL A 105 -6.88 -8.72 11.01
N ASN A 106 -5.87 -7.96 10.56
CA ASN A 106 -5.23 -8.13 9.27
C ASN A 106 -3.86 -8.76 9.51
N ARG A 107 -3.39 -9.59 8.57
CA ARG A 107 -2.16 -10.36 8.69
C ARG A 107 -1.28 -10.22 7.48
#